data_AF-A0A9X0CWK6-F1
#
_entry.id   AF-A0A9X0CWK6-F1
#
_cell.length_a   1.000
_cell.length_b   1.000
_cell.length_c   1.000
_cell.angle_alpha   90.00
_cell.angle_beta   90.00
_cell.angle_gamma   90.00
#
_symmetry.space_group_name_H-M   'P 1'
#
loop_
_entity.id
_entity.type
_entity.pdbx_description
1 polymer ?
#
loop_
_entity_poly.entity_id
_entity_poly.type
_entity_poly.pdbx_seq_one_letter_code
_entity_poly.pdbx_strand_id
1 'polypeptide(L)'
;MLHALAVQQVTLDVEQCINELILAHEGLKDSYKSLKDYDVQVVGVCPDSGEVIAMAKLLVYTRIRQQSASCGLPVSPSPVLQSTGFIFSWNIWSGDVRILQVLQLENYPERTRYSKFNIAAKEASELRAKFFIPQSISSFVQAFSNHTVFTGKSLKYLRHPFLPLVVLL
;
A
#
# COMPACT_ATOMS: atom_id res chain seq x y z
N MET A 1 -39.71 -18.43 -5.73
CA MET A 1 -38.78 -17.41 -6.25
C MET A 1 -37.37 -17.95 -6.11
N LEU A 2 -36.67 -18.20 -7.22
CA LEU A 2 -35.26 -18.58 -7.18
C LEU A 2 -34.45 -17.34 -6.81
N HIS A 3 -33.82 -17.35 -5.64
CA HIS A 3 -32.84 -16.35 -5.28
C HIS A 3 -31.61 -16.56 -6.16
N ALA A 4 -31.40 -15.68 -7.14
CA ALA A 4 -30.18 -15.68 -7.94
C ALA A 4 -29.05 -15.08 -7.10
N LEU A 5 -27.93 -15.80 -7.00
CA LEU A 5 -26.69 -15.31 -6.41
C LEU A 5 -25.96 -14.46 -7.47
N ALA A 6 -25.66 -13.21 -7.14
CA ALA A 6 -24.80 -12.37 -7.98
C ALA A 6 -23.40 -12.28 -7.36
N VAL A 7 -22.38 -12.61 -8.14
CA VAL A 7 -20.98 -12.42 -7.79
C VAL A 7 -20.42 -11.33 -8.69
N GLN A 8 -19.85 -10.29 -8.10
CA GLN A 8 -19.20 -9.19 -8.81
C GLN A 8 -17.73 -9.15 -8.43
N GLN A 9 -16.88 -8.93 -9.42
CA GLN A 9 -15.44 -8.82 -9.23
C GLN A 9 -14.94 -7.58 -9.95
N VAL A 10 -14.17 -6.78 -9.23
CA VAL A 10 -13.48 -5.60 -9.74
C VAL A 10 -12.02 -5.70 -9.31
N THR A 11 -11.11 -5.44 -10.24
CA THR A 11 -9.66 -5.63 -10.03
C THR A 11 -8.90 -4.37 -10.41
N LEU A 12 -7.95 -3.98 -9.57
CA LEU A 12 -6.97 -2.95 -9.88
C LEU A 12 -5.64 -3.61 -10.19
N ASP A 13 -5.13 -3.42 -11.41
CA ASP A 13 -3.74 -3.76 -11.73
C ASP A 13 -2.84 -2.71 -11.08
N VAL A 14 -2.10 -3.15 -10.06
CA VAL A 14 -1.23 -2.29 -9.26
C VAL A 14 -0.05 -1.77 -10.08
N GLU A 15 0.53 -2.57 -10.98
CA GLU A 15 1.66 -2.13 -11.79
C GLU A 15 1.22 -1.10 -12.83
N GLN A 16 0.07 -1.32 -13.48
CA GLN A 16 -0.50 -0.33 -14.39
C GLN A 16 -0.82 0.98 -13.65
N CYS A 17 -1.47 0.87 -12.49
CA CYS A 17 -1.79 2.02 -11.64
C CYS A 17 -0.52 2.79 -11.25
N ILE A 18 0.53 2.12 -10.78
CA ILE A 18 1.81 2.74 -10.44
C ILE A 18 2.40 3.49 -11.64
N ASN A 19 2.38 2.91 -12.83
CA ASN A 19 2.88 3.58 -14.03
C ASN A 19 2.09 4.86 -14.34
N GLU A 20 0.76 4.83 -14.22
CA GLU A 20 -0.08 6.02 -14.42
C GLU A 20 0.19 7.09 -13.35
N LEU A 21 0.36 6.70 -12.08
CA LEU A 21 0.72 7.62 -10.98
C LEU A 21 2.09 8.27 -11.22
N ILE A 22 3.07 7.51 -11.72
CA ILE A 22 4.40 8.03 -12.09
C ILE A 22 4.31 9.00 -13.27
N LEU A 23 3.52 8.68 -14.29
CA LEU A 23 3.33 9.54 -15.47
C LEU A 23 2.61 10.85 -15.14
N ALA A 24 1.75 10.84 -14.14
CA ALA A 24 1.09 12.04 -13.60
C ALA A 24 2.02 12.89 -12.70
N HIS A 25 3.18 12.35 -12.27
CA HIS A 25 4.12 13.05 -11.42
C HIS A 25 5.21 13.76 -12.24
N GLU A 26 5.14 15.10 -12.31
CA GLU A 26 6.09 15.96 -13.05
C GLU A 26 7.59 15.69 -12.74
N GLY A 27 7.97 15.60 -11.46
CA GLY A 27 9.37 15.33 -11.08
C GLY A 27 9.90 13.90 -11.34
N LEU A 28 9.05 12.88 -11.23
CA LEU A 28 9.46 11.48 -11.37
C LEU A 28 9.38 11.00 -12.81
N LYS A 29 8.40 11.46 -13.59
CA LYS A 29 8.18 11.07 -15.00
C LYS A 29 9.44 11.16 -15.86
N ASP A 30 10.18 12.27 -15.76
CA ASP A 30 11.37 12.50 -16.60
C ASP A 30 12.60 11.69 -16.17
N SER A 31 12.66 11.33 -14.88
CA SER A 31 13.81 10.64 -14.30
C SER A 31 13.60 9.14 -14.17
N TYR A 32 12.35 8.67 -14.15
CA TYR A 32 11.98 7.26 -13.99
C TYR A 32 12.57 6.40 -15.11
N LYS A 33 13.15 5.26 -14.73
CA LYS A 33 13.69 4.27 -15.65
C LYS A 33 12.97 2.94 -15.54
N SER A 34 12.83 2.42 -14.33
CA SER A 34 12.12 1.17 -14.08
C SER A 34 11.75 1.02 -12.59
N LEU A 35 10.64 0.31 -12.34
CA LEU A 35 10.25 -0.16 -11.03
C LEU A 35 11.10 -1.37 -10.65
N LYS A 36 11.61 -1.41 -9.43
CA LYS A 36 12.34 -2.56 -8.87
C LYS A 36 11.44 -3.41 -7.98
N ASP A 37 10.71 -2.76 -7.09
CA ASP A 37 9.86 -3.40 -6.10
C ASP A 37 8.77 -2.42 -5.61
N TYR A 38 7.69 -2.94 -5.06
CA TYR A 38 6.61 -2.12 -4.49
C TYR A 38 5.90 -2.83 -3.34
N ASP A 39 5.37 -2.03 -2.41
CA ASP A 39 4.56 -2.49 -1.28
C ASP A 39 3.30 -1.62 -1.19
N VAL A 40 2.12 -2.24 -1.26
CA VAL A 40 0.83 -1.55 -1.24
C VAL A 40 0.04 -1.96 -0.01
N GLN A 41 -0.44 -0.96 0.73
CA GLN A 41 -1.21 -1.16 1.95
C GLN A 41 -2.51 -0.38 1.87
N VAL A 42 -3.62 -1.04 2.22
CA VAL A 42 -4.91 -0.35 2.41
C VAL A 42 -4.85 0.49 3.69
N VAL A 43 -5.15 1.77 3.55
CA VAL A 43 -5.17 2.74 4.65
C VAL A 43 -6.59 2.99 5.12
N GLY A 44 -7.56 3.01 4.21
CA GLY A 44 -8.96 3.26 4.57
C GLY A 44 -9.92 2.80 3.49
N VAL A 45 -11.18 2.60 3.87
CA VAL A 45 -12.27 2.24 2.95
C VAL A 45 -13.50 3.04 3.36
N CYS A 46 -14.14 3.69 2.38
CA CYS A 46 -15.42 4.37 2.56
C CYS A 46 -16.51 3.60 1.82
N PRO A 47 -17.33 2.79 2.52
CA PRO A 47 -18.36 1.97 1.87
C PRO A 47 -19.45 2.82 1.21
N ASP A 48 -19.71 4.02 1.72
CA ASP A 48 -20.77 4.92 1.21
C ASP A 48 -20.42 5.57 -0.13
N SER A 49 -19.13 5.70 -0.44
CA SER A 49 -18.66 6.29 -1.70
C SER A 49 -17.92 5.29 -2.60
N GLY A 50 -17.68 4.07 -2.12
CA GLY A 50 -16.89 3.07 -2.84
C GLY A 50 -15.40 3.40 -2.93
N GLU A 51 -14.90 4.32 -2.12
CA GLU A 51 -13.48 4.74 -2.15
C GLU A 51 -12.62 3.81 -1.31
N VAL A 52 -11.55 3.28 -1.91
CA VAL A 52 -10.47 2.57 -1.23
C VAL A 52 -9.25 3.46 -1.25
N ILE A 53 -8.75 3.83 -0.07
CA ILE A 53 -7.53 4.62 0.08
C ILE A 53 -6.37 3.65 0.32
N ALA A 54 -5.37 3.72 -0.55
CA ALA A 54 -4.18 2.87 -0.48
C ALA A 54 -2.90 3.71 -0.50
N MET A 55 -1.86 3.17 0.14
CA MET A 55 -0.50 3.69 0.11
C MET A 55 0.37 2.71 -0.67
N ALA A 56 0.97 3.17 -1.76
CA ALA A 56 2.00 2.45 -2.50
C ALA A 56 3.37 3.05 -2.19
N LYS A 57 4.27 2.24 -1.60
CA LYS A 57 5.70 2.55 -1.52
C LYS A 57 6.40 1.90 -2.69
N LEU A 58 7.27 2.65 -3.33
CA LEU A 58 7.93 2.25 -4.57
C LEU A 58 9.44 2.31 -4.40
N LEU A 59 10.10 1.29 -4.94
CA LEU A 59 11.54 1.26 -5.10
C LEU A 59 11.83 1.36 -6.59
N VAL A 60 12.38 2.49 -7.04
CA VAL A 60 12.51 2.84 -8.45
C VAL A 60 13.95 3.15 -8.82
N TYR A 61 14.33 2.82 -10.05
CA TYR A 61 15.56 3.30 -10.66
C TYR A 61 15.29 4.61 -11.38
N THR A 62 16.08 5.64 -11.05
CA THR A 62 15.98 6.96 -11.68
C THR A 62 17.30 7.37 -12.34
N ARG A 63 17.20 8.24 -13.35
CA ARG A 63 18.35 8.87 -14.01
C ARG A 63 18.83 10.04 -13.18
N ILE A 64 20.14 10.15 -12.98
CA ILE A 64 20.75 11.34 -12.38
C ILE A 64 20.65 12.47 -13.42
N ARG A 65 19.99 13.59 -13.07
CA ARG A 65 20.06 14.82 -13.87
C ARG A 65 21.50 15.36 -13.77
N GLN A 66 22.29 15.22 -14.83
CA GLN A 66 23.60 15.86 -14.90
C GLN A 66 23.40 17.38 -14.91
N GLN A 67 23.95 18.09 -13.92
CA GLN A 67 24.33 19.48 -14.13
C GLN A 67 25.59 19.44 -15.00
N SER A 68 25.47 20.01 -16.21
CA SER A 68 26.52 20.07 -17.21
C SER A 68 27.84 20.63 -16.64
N ALA A 69 28.91 19.82 -16.65
CA ALA A 69 30.29 20.22 -16.98
C ALA A 69 31.29 19.10 -16.65
N SER A 70 31.54 18.18 -17.59
CA SER A 70 32.86 17.53 -17.66
C SER A 70 33.10 17.01 -19.07
N CYS A 71 34.12 17.53 -19.74
CA CYS A 71 34.67 17.00 -20.98
C CYS A 71 35.10 15.55 -20.76
N GLY A 72 34.30 14.61 -21.24
CA GLY A 72 34.60 13.17 -21.24
C GLY A 72 33.55 12.44 -22.07
N LEU A 73 33.92 11.25 -22.58
CA LEU A 73 33.01 10.38 -23.34
C LEU A 73 31.67 10.24 -22.57
N PRO A 74 30.51 10.30 -23.25
CA PRO A 74 29.21 10.30 -22.60
C PRO A 74 28.88 8.89 -22.07
N VAL A 75 29.47 8.52 -20.94
CA VAL A 75 29.01 7.38 -20.15
C VAL A 75 27.75 7.85 -19.44
N SER A 76 26.60 7.31 -19.84
CA SER A 76 25.34 7.58 -19.14
C SER A 76 25.52 7.20 -17.67
N PRO A 77 25.30 8.11 -16.71
CA PRO A 77 25.47 7.79 -15.30
C PRO A 77 24.58 6.59 -14.94
N SER A 78 25.13 5.67 -14.15
CA SER A 78 24.39 4.51 -13.65
C SER A 78 23.12 4.98 -12.94
N PRO A 79 21.96 4.36 -13.22
CA PRO A 79 20.72 4.74 -12.55
C PRO A 79 20.84 4.53 -11.05
N VAL A 80 20.27 5.44 -10.27
CA VAL A 80 20.28 5.39 -8.81
C VAL A 80 19.01 4.74 -8.33
N LEU A 81 19.12 3.93 -7.27
CA LEU A 81 17.98 3.33 -6.61
C LEU A 81 17.41 4.33 -5.60
N GLN A 82 16.13 4.67 -5.75
CA GLN A 82 15.43 5.62 -4.89
C GLN A 82 14.11 5.04 -4.40
N SER A 83 13.69 5.50 -3.22
CA SER A 83 12.41 5.18 -2.62
C SER A 83 11.48 6.39 -2.74
N THR A 84 10.22 6.14 -3.09
CA THR A 84 9.15 7.14 -3.13
C THR A 84 7.82 6.44 -2.88
N GLY A 85 6.70 7.11 -3.13
CA GLY A 85 5.40 6.48 -3.04
C GLY A 85 4.24 7.44 -3.27
N PHE A 86 3.05 6.88 -3.26
CA PHE A 86 1.80 7.58 -3.46
C PHE A 86 0.79 7.12 -2.43
N ILE A 87 0.03 8.07 -1.89
CA ILE A 87 -1.27 7.78 -1.31
C ILE A 87 -2.29 8.13 -2.39
N PHE A 88 -3.14 7.18 -2.74
CA PHE A 88 -4.14 7.34 -3.79
C PHE A 88 -5.48 6.79 -3.33
N SER A 89 -6.55 7.30 -3.94
CA SER A 89 -7.89 6.73 -3.82
C SER A 89 -8.22 5.95 -5.08
N TRP A 90 -8.93 4.84 -4.91
CA TRP A 90 -9.50 4.03 -5.97
C TRP A 90 -10.99 3.87 -5.73
N ASN A 91 -11.81 4.34 -6.66
CA ASN A 91 -13.24 4.17 -6.61
C ASN A 91 -13.64 2.84 -7.24
N ILE A 92 -14.16 1.90 -6.45
CA ILE A 92 -14.47 0.54 -6.93
C ILE A 92 -15.69 0.49 -7.87
N TRP A 93 -16.51 1.54 -7.89
CA TRP A 93 -17.72 1.60 -8.73
C TRP A 93 -17.44 2.17 -10.12
N SER A 94 -16.60 3.21 -10.20
CA SER A 94 -16.21 3.87 -11.46
C SER A 94 -14.89 3.36 -12.03
N GLY A 95 -14.01 2.81 -11.20
CA GLY A 95 -12.64 2.45 -11.56
C GLY A 95 -11.65 3.62 -11.45
N ASP A 96 -12.11 4.84 -11.13
CA ASP A 96 -11.27 6.03 -11.07
C ASP A 96 -10.16 5.91 -10.02
N VAL A 97 -8.95 6.37 -10.38
CA VAL A 97 -7.80 6.49 -9.48
C VAL A 97 -7.39 7.95 -9.35
N ARG A 98 -7.14 8.41 -8.11
CA ARG A 98 -6.74 9.80 -7.84
C ARG A 98 -5.58 9.86 -6.87
N ILE A 99 -4.57 10.67 -7.17
CA ILE A 99 -3.45 10.94 -6.25
C ILE A 99 -3.97 11.83 -5.11
N LEU A 100 -3.83 11.36 -3.87
CA LEU A 100 -4.12 12.14 -2.66
C LEU A 100 -2.85 12.79 -2.12
N GLN A 101 -1.73 12.08 -2.15
CA GLN A 101 -0.43 12.57 -1.68
C GLN A 101 0.71 11.89 -2.43
N VAL A 102 1.73 12.67 -2.76
CA VAL A 102 3.02 12.16 -3.26
C VAL A 102 4.01 12.14 -2.09
N LEU A 103 4.71 11.02 -1.92
CA LEU A 103 5.75 10.87 -0.91
C LEU A 103 7.10 11.28 -1.48
N GLN A 104 7.97 11.85 -0.63
CA GLN A 104 9.26 12.37 -1.06
C GLN A 104 10.14 11.29 -1.69
N LEU A 105 10.97 11.73 -2.64
CA LEU A 105 11.95 10.89 -3.31
C LEU A 105 13.25 10.88 -2.50
N GLU A 106 13.63 9.70 -2.00
CA GLU A 106 14.78 9.52 -1.12
C GLU A 106 15.78 8.54 -1.74
N ASN A 107 17.07 8.77 -1.54
CA ASN A 107 18.10 7.83 -2.00
C ASN A 107 18.06 6.55 -1.16
N TYR A 108 17.96 5.40 -1.82
CA TYR A 108 17.90 4.12 -1.13
C TYR A 108 19.31 3.50 -1.06
N PRO A 109 19.91 3.36 0.14
CA PRO A 109 21.29 2.91 0.29
C PRO A 109 21.48 1.49 -0.23
N GLU A 110 22.58 1.22 -0.93
CA GLU A 110 22.82 -0.09 -1.56
C GLU A 110 22.94 -1.25 -0.56
N ARG A 111 23.28 -0.97 0.71
CA ARG A 111 23.47 -1.98 1.76
C ARG A 111 22.18 -2.70 2.17
N THR A 112 21.00 -2.15 1.87
CA THR A 112 19.70 -2.77 2.17
C THR A 112 19.08 -3.51 0.98
N ARG A 113 19.82 -3.70 -0.13
CA ARG A 113 19.32 -4.35 -1.36
C ARG A 113 18.71 -5.75 -1.17
N TYR A 114 19.03 -6.45 -0.09
CA TYR A 114 18.57 -7.82 0.20
C TYR A 114 17.53 -7.92 1.34
N SER A 115 17.18 -6.80 1.98
CA SER A 115 16.07 -6.79 2.94
C SER A 115 14.75 -6.77 2.20
N LYS A 116 13.76 -7.56 2.64
CA LYS A 116 12.40 -7.47 2.10
C LYS A 116 11.90 -6.02 2.20
N PHE A 117 11.40 -5.49 1.10
CA PHE A 117 10.82 -4.15 1.04
C PHE A 117 9.44 -4.18 1.70
N ASN A 118 9.40 -3.97 3.02
CA ASN A 118 8.17 -3.85 3.81
C ASN A 118 8.20 -2.53 4.59
N ILE A 119 8.13 -1.44 3.84
CA ILE A 119 8.19 -0.09 4.40
C ILE A 119 6.77 0.45 4.60
N ALA A 120 5.82 0.05 3.73
CA ALA A 120 4.48 0.62 3.78
C ALA A 120 3.69 0.10 4.98
N ALA A 121 3.91 -1.12 5.47
CA ALA A 121 3.08 -1.66 6.56
C ALA A 121 3.17 -0.83 7.85
N LYS A 122 4.37 -0.40 8.24
CA LYS A 122 4.57 0.42 9.43
C LYS A 122 3.92 1.81 9.27
N GLU A 123 4.23 2.51 8.18
CA GLU A 123 3.67 3.84 7.91
C GLU A 123 2.15 3.81 7.74
N ALA A 124 1.61 2.82 7.03
CA ALA A 124 0.17 2.63 6.89
C ALA A 124 -0.49 2.31 8.24
N SER A 125 0.17 1.56 9.12
CA SER A 125 -0.33 1.31 10.48
C SER A 125 -0.36 2.58 11.32
N GLU A 126 0.69 3.40 11.27
CA GLU A 126 0.75 4.69 11.96
C GLU A 126 -0.31 5.65 11.41
N LEU A 127 -0.51 5.66 10.09
CA LEU A 127 -1.53 6.46 9.43
C LEU A 127 -2.95 6.05 9.84
N ARG A 128 -3.24 4.74 9.85
CA ARG A 128 -4.51 4.19 10.35
C ARG A 128 -4.76 4.54 11.80
N ALA A 129 -3.73 4.45 12.66
CA ALA A 129 -3.85 4.79 14.07
C ALA A 129 -4.11 6.30 14.26
N LYS A 130 -3.42 7.15 13.51
CA LYS A 130 -3.57 8.61 13.56
C LYS A 130 -4.97 9.09 13.18
N PHE A 131 -5.60 8.44 12.21
CA PHE A 131 -6.93 8.81 11.69
C PHE A 131 -8.03 7.86 12.15
N PHE A 132 -7.80 7.08 13.20
CA PHE A 132 -8.76 6.10 13.69
C PHE A 132 -10.00 6.79 14.28
N ILE A 133 -11.18 6.41 13.79
CA ILE A 133 -12.48 6.81 14.32
C ILE A 133 -13.19 5.55 14.83
N PRO A 134 -13.56 5.48 16.13
CA PRO A 134 -14.28 4.35 16.69
C PRO A 134 -15.58 4.06 15.91
N GLN A 135 -15.74 2.80 15.51
CA GLN A 135 -16.91 2.35 14.75
C GLN A 135 -18.01 1.83 15.67
N SER A 136 -19.24 1.86 15.18
CA SER A 136 -20.38 1.26 15.87
C SER A 136 -20.22 -0.27 15.97
N ILE A 137 -20.90 -0.86 16.95
CA ILE A 137 -21.00 -2.32 17.11
C ILE A 137 -21.63 -3.00 15.87
N SER A 138 -22.50 -2.33 15.12
CA SER A 138 -23.05 -2.90 13.89
C SER A 138 -22.08 -2.89 12.70
N SER A 139 -21.00 -2.11 12.77
CA SER A 139 -20.12 -1.82 11.64
C SER A 139 -18.72 -2.46 11.75
N PHE A 140 -18.39 -3.12 12.87
CA PHE A 140 -17.08 -3.73 13.02
C PHE A 140 -16.99 -5.09 12.32
N VAL A 141 -15.83 -5.35 11.74
CA VAL A 141 -15.49 -6.64 11.15
C VAL A 141 -14.95 -7.56 12.26
N GLN A 142 -15.57 -8.73 12.42
CA GLN A 142 -15.11 -9.75 13.36
C GLN A 142 -14.03 -10.63 12.73
N ALA A 143 -12.87 -10.70 13.35
CA ALA A 143 -11.79 -11.61 12.97
C ALA A 143 -11.56 -12.63 14.09
N PHE A 144 -11.73 -13.91 13.77
CA PHE A 144 -11.50 -15.03 14.70
C PHE A 144 -10.30 -15.84 14.23
N SER A 145 -9.32 -16.04 15.11
CA SER A 145 -8.13 -16.84 14.78
C SER A 145 -7.57 -17.53 16.01
N ASN A 146 -7.32 -18.84 15.94
CA ASN A 146 -6.55 -19.59 16.94
C ASN A 146 -5.40 -20.31 16.24
N HIS A 147 -4.16 -19.97 16.61
CA HIS A 147 -2.96 -20.40 15.88
C HIS A 147 -2.23 -21.57 16.55
N THR A 148 -2.90 -22.38 17.38
CA THR A 148 -2.28 -23.46 18.17
C THR A 148 -1.40 -24.39 17.35
N VAL A 149 -1.85 -24.78 16.16
CA VAL A 149 -1.13 -25.70 15.27
C VAL A 149 0.20 -25.09 14.78
N PHE A 150 0.27 -23.77 14.67
CA PHE A 150 1.45 -23.05 14.18
C PHE A 150 2.38 -22.57 15.29
N THR A 151 1.83 -22.21 16.45
CA THR A 151 2.59 -21.61 17.55
C THR A 151 2.83 -22.55 18.72
N GLY A 152 2.17 -23.72 18.73
CA GLY A 152 2.10 -24.62 19.88
C GLY A 152 1.32 -24.03 21.07
N LYS A 153 0.71 -22.85 20.92
CA LYS A 153 0.01 -22.13 22.00
C LYS A 153 -1.41 -21.79 21.58
N SER A 154 -2.39 -22.28 22.35
CA SER A 154 -3.80 -21.96 22.17
C SER A 154 -4.18 -20.63 22.82
N LEU A 155 -5.27 -20.03 22.34
CA LEU A 155 -6.00 -19.00 23.09
C LEU A 155 -6.42 -19.54 24.46
N LYS A 156 -6.41 -18.67 25.48
CA LYS A 156 -6.85 -19.01 26.84
C LYS A 156 -8.37 -18.92 27.02
N TYR A 157 -9.02 -18.04 26.23
CA TYR A 157 -10.43 -17.79 26.34
C TYR A 157 -11.02 -17.25 25.04
N LEU A 158 -12.31 -17.47 24.83
CA LEU A 158 -13.13 -16.81 23.82
C LEU A 158 -14.15 -15.92 24.52
N ARG A 159 -14.22 -14.64 24.15
CA ARG A 159 -15.18 -13.70 24.73
C ARG A 159 -16.31 -13.43 23.75
N HIS A 160 -17.54 -13.41 24.25
CA HIS A 160 -18.64 -12.88 23.47
C HIS A 160 -18.46 -11.37 23.29
N PRO A 161 -18.64 -10.81 22.07
CA PRO A 161 -18.34 -9.40 21.81
C PRO A 161 -19.22 -8.40 22.57
N PHE A 162 -20.42 -8.81 22.98
CA PHE A 162 -21.42 -7.92 23.62
C PHE A 162 -21.96 -8.39 24.96
N LEU A 163 -21.80 -9.68 25.27
CA LEU A 163 -22.39 -10.28 26.46
C LEU A 163 -21.24 -10.60 27.40
N PRO A 164 -21.46 -10.57 28.72
CA PRO A 164 -20.45 -10.95 29.71
C PRO A 164 -20.27 -12.48 29.76
N LEU A 165 -20.08 -13.11 28.60
CA LEU A 165 -19.90 -14.55 28.41
C LEU A 165 -18.47 -14.83 27.96
N VAL A 166 -17.84 -15.82 28.59
CA VAL A 166 -16.47 -16.24 28.31
C VAL A 166 -16.41 -17.76 28.30
N VAL A 167 -15.82 -18.34 27.26
CA VAL A 167 -15.47 -19.75 27.18
C VAL A 167 -13.99 -19.90 27.55
N LEU A 168 -13.66 -20.77 28.49
CA LEU A 168 -12.28 -21.13 28.84
C LEU A 168 -11.84 -22.32 27.98
N LEU A 169 -10.62 -22.26 27.46
CA LEU A 169 -10.03 -23.27 26.55
C LEU A 169 -8.85 -23.99 27.21
#